data_AF-T1BD85-F1
#
_entry.id   AF-T1BD85-F1
#
_cell.length_a   1.000
_cell.length_b   1.000
_cell.length_c   1.000
_cell.angle_alpha   90.00
_cell.angle_beta   90.00
_cell.angle_gamma   90.00
#
_symmetry.space_group_name_H-M   'P 1'
#
loop_
_entity.id
_entity.type
_entity.pdbx_description
1 polymer ?
#
loop_
_entity_poly.entity_id
_entity_poly.type
_entity_poly.pdbx_seq_one_letter_code
_entity_poly.pdbx_strand_id
1 'polypeptide(L)' 'KRATYPIARKIARPVENRVKQADAAHFTSDCPMAGAHIAHGLGGTLHAEHPVSLLRLAYGI' A
#
# COMPACT_ATOMS: atom_id res chain seq x y z
N LYS A 1 -11.56 23.32 -9.23
CA LYS A 1 -10.91 21.99 -9.13
C LYS A 1 -11.99 20.97 -8.72
N ARG A 2 -12.17 19.85 -9.45
CA ARG A 2 -13.17 18.82 -9.10
C ARG A 2 -12.54 17.76 -8.20
N ALA A 3 -13.23 17.36 -7.12
CA ALA A 3 -12.75 16.28 -6.28
C ALA A 3 -12.88 14.93 -7.01
N THR A 4 -11.78 14.18 -7.10
CA THR A 4 -11.69 12.90 -7.83
C THR A 4 -11.39 11.72 -6.91
N TYR A 5 -11.37 11.93 -5.59
CA TYR A 5 -11.06 10.90 -4.61
C TYR A 5 -11.93 9.62 -4.76
N PRO A 6 -13.25 9.68 -4.98
CA PRO A 6 -14.06 8.48 -5.18
C PRO A 6 -13.65 7.66 -6.42
N ILE A 7 -13.20 8.33 -7.48
CA ILE A 7 -12.72 7.69 -8.71
C ILE A 7 -11.38 7.00 -8.42
N ALA A 8 -10.47 7.68 -7.71
CA ALA A 8 -9.20 7.09 -7.30
C ALA A 8 -9.40 5.83 -6.45
N ARG A 9 -10.33 5.85 -5.48
CA ARG A 9 -10.69 4.67 -4.67
C ARG A 9 -11.26 3.53 -5.51
N LYS A 10 -12.09 3.82 -6.51
CA LYS A 10 -12.60 2.80 -7.44
C LYS A 10 -11.46 2.11 -8.20
N ILE A 11 -10.43 2.85 -8.60
CA ILE A 11 -9.25 2.34 -9.30
C ILE A 11 -8.34 1.55 -8.35
N ALA A 12 -8.20 1.99 -7.10
CA ALA A 12 -7.35 1.33 -6.09
C ALA A 12 -7.92 -0.01 -5.59
N ARG A 13 -9.25 -0.16 -5.54
CA ARG A 13 -9.94 -1.35 -5.00
C ARG A 13 -9.41 -2.72 -5.50
N PRO A 14 -9.18 -2.97 -6.80
CA PRO A 14 -8.60 -4.25 -7.25
C PRO A 14 -7.15 -4.47 -6.78
N VAL A 15 -6.40 -3.42 -6.47
CA VAL A 15 -5.05 -3.54 -5.88
C VAL A 15 -5.16 -3.82 -4.38
N GLU A 16 -6.02 -3.08 -3.66
CA GLU A 16 -6.33 -3.32 -2.24
C GLU A 16 -6.72 -4.78 -2.00
N ASN A 17 -7.63 -5.32 -2.83
CA ASN A 17 -8.04 -6.73 -2.75
C ASN A 17 -6.88 -7.71 -2.95
N ARG A 18 -5.97 -7.44 -3.90
CA ARG A 18 -4.79 -8.30 -4.15
C ARG A 18 -3.83 -8.29 -2.97
N VAL A 19 -3.58 -7.11 -2.38
CA VAL A 19 -2.74 -7.01 -1.18
C VAL A 19 -3.36 -7.77 -0.02
N LYS A 20 -4.67 -7.63 0.19
CA LYS A 20 -5.40 -8.36 1.24
C LYS A 20 -5.35 -9.88 1.03
N GLN A 21 -5.48 -10.35 -0.20
CA GLN A 21 -5.46 -11.78 -0.54
C GLN A 21 -4.07 -12.40 -0.46
N ALA A 22 -3.01 -11.61 -0.67
CA ALA A 22 -1.65 -12.10 -0.57
C ALA A 22 -1.26 -12.51 0.85
N ASP A 23 -1.98 -11.99 1.86
CA ASP A 23 -1.75 -12.25 3.29
C ASP A 23 -0.26 -12.15 3.69
N ALA A 24 0.43 -11.18 3.07
CA ALA A 24 1.85 -10.98 3.27
C ALA A 24 2.10 -10.24 4.59
N ALA A 25 3.18 -10.62 5.29
CA ALA A 25 3.61 -9.93 6.49
C ALA A 25 4.00 -8.45 6.23
N HIS A 26 4.50 -8.17 5.02
CA HIS A 26 4.97 -6.86 4.61
C HIS A 26 4.40 -6.50 3.24
N PHE A 27 4.10 -5.23 3.02
CA PHE A 27 3.87 -4.70 1.67
C PHE A 27 4.60 -3.38 1.48
N THR A 28 4.91 -3.06 0.23
CA THR A 28 5.61 -1.83 -0.12
C THR A 28 5.05 -1.24 -1.41
N SER A 29 5.37 0.04 -1.64
CA SER A 29 5.11 0.74 -2.90
C SER A 29 6.24 1.73 -3.15
N ASP A 30 6.72 1.78 -4.39
CA ASP A 30 7.74 2.75 -4.80
C ASP A 30 7.25 4.21 -4.69
N CYS A 31 5.93 4.41 -4.71
CA CYS A 31 5.31 5.71 -4.50
C CYS A 31 4.69 5.77 -3.09
N PRO A 32 5.17 6.65 -2.19
CA PRO A 32 4.65 6.74 -0.82
C PRO A 32 3.17 7.14 -0.80
N MET A 33 2.73 7.95 -1.76
CA MET A 33 1.32 8.33 -1.91
C MET A 33 0.46 7.12 -2.29
N ALA A 34 0.92 6.29 -3.24
CA ALA A 34 0.19 5.09 -3.66
C ALA A 34 0.11 4.07 -2.52
N GLY A 35 1.24 3.84 -1.83
CA GLY A 35 1.30 2.99 -0.65
C GLY A 35 0.33 3.43 0.45
N ALA A 36 0.33 4.72 0.81
CA ALA A 36 -0.60 5.27 1.79
C ALA A 36 -2.07 5.17 1.35
N HIS A 37 -2.35 5.38 0.05
CA HIS A 37 -3.70 5.26 -0.50
C HIS A 37 -4.24 3.83 -0.39
N ILE A 38 -3.41 2.83 -0.71
CA ILE A 38 -3.74 1.41 -0.59
C ILE A 38 -3.88 1.02 0.89
N ALA A 39 -2.95 1.43 1.76
CA ALA A 39 -3.02 1.18 3.21
C ALA A 39 -4.33 1.70 3.82
N HIS A 40 -4.74 2.91 3.43
CA HIS A 40 -6.01 3.48 3.85
C HIS A 40 -7.21 2.63 3.40
N GLY A 41 -7.15 2.07 2.18
CA GLY A 41 -8.18 1.15 1.68
C GLY A 41 -8.25 -0.20 2.39
N LEU A 42 -7.13 -0.65 2.96
CA LEU A 42 -7.05 -1.88 3.76
C LEU A 42 -7.58 -1.71 5.20
N GLY A 43 -8.05 -0.52 5.57
CA GLY A 43 -8.52 -0.23 6.94
C GLY A 43 -7.39 0.12 7.90
N GLY A 44 -6.20 0.44 7.39
CA GLY A 44 -5.06 0.88 8.20
C GLY A 44 -4.41 -0.22 9.05
N THR A 45 -4.78 -1.48 8.88
CA THR A 45 -4.19 -2.62 9.61
C THR A 45 -2.80 -2.99 9.09
N LEU A 46 -2.49 -2.63 7.85
CA LEU A 46 -1.23 -2.89 7.18
C LEU A 46 -0.71 -1.59 6.56
N HIS A 47 0.53 -1.21 6.88
CA HIS A 47 1.16 0.02 6.39
C HIS A 47 2.14 -0.27 5.25
N ALA A 48 2.23 0.64 4.29
CA ALA A 48 3.21 0.55 3.21
C ALA A 48 4.59 0.86 3.78
N GLU A 49 5.45 -0.14 3.84
CA GLU A 49 6.84 0.06 4.24
C GLU A 49 7.67 0.60 3.07
N HIS A 50 8.72 1.36 3.37
CA HIS A 50 9.64 1.82 2.34
C HIS A 50 10.47 0.63 1.82
N PRO A 51 10.67 0.46 0.49
CA PRO A 51 11.38 -0.71 -0.04
C PRO A 51 12.78 -0.91 0.57
N VAL A 52 13.50 0.19 0.78
CA VAL A 52 14.84 0.17 1.41
C VAL A 52 14.82 -0.35 2.84
N SER A 53 13.73 -0.12 3.59
CA SER A 53 13.58 -0.66 4.94
C SER A 53 13.46 -2.19 4.91
N LEU A 54 12.71 -2.73 3.94
CA LEU A 54 12.60 -4.18 3.74
C LEU A 54 13.94 -4.81 3.34
N LEU A 55 14.73 -4.12 2.50
CA LEU A 55 16.09 -4.57 2.17
C LEU A 55 16.98 -4.58 3.42
N ARG A 56 16.95 -3.53 4.24
CA ARG A 56 17.68 -3.50 5.51
C ARG A 56 17.34 -4.69 6.40
N LEU A 57 16.04 -4.99 6.55
CA LEU A 57 15.57 -6.17 7.29
C LEU A 57 16.13 -7.48 6.71
N ALA A 58 16.10 -7.64 5.38
CA ALA A 58 16.60 -8.84 4.71
C ALA A 58 18.12 -9.05 4.89
N TYR A 59 18.89 -7.97 4.97
CA TYR A 59 20.34 -8.01 5.18
C TYR A 59 20.77 -7.91 6.65
N GLY A 60 19.84 -7.71 7.59
CA GLY A 60 20.15 -7.54 9.02
C GLY A 60 20.88 -6.24 9.35
N ILE A 61 20.62 -5.16 8.61
CA ILE A 61 21.26 -3.82 8.74
C ILE A 61 20.32 -2.82 9.41
#